data_AF-A0A183HNX9-F1
#
_entry.id   AF-A0A183HNX9-F1
#
_cell.length_a   1.000
_cell.length_b   1.000
_cell.length_c   1.000
_cell.angle_alpha   90.00
_cell.angle_beta   90.00
_cell.angle_gamma   90.00
#
_symmetry.space_group_name_H-M   'P 1'
#
loop_
_entity.id
_entity.type
_entity.pdbx_description
1 polymer ?
#
loop_
_entity_poly.entity_id
_entity_poly.type
_entity_poly.pdbx_seq_one_letter_code
_entity_poly.pdbx_strand_id
1 'polypeptide(L)'
;MVYKQKVPGYAVSFSSYAGTLASIDDFLLASSGLAIIETTIGIYNKSLYKVVRSDGQLHCWIRSIIATRLANTAKQWMRIFARYNSGTYNNQWIVVDYKLFEPRNELPTKNLLWVLEQIPYALFKNMN
;
A
#
# COMPACT_ATOMS: atom_id res chain seq x y z
N MET A 1 6.98 -34.31 -2.02
CA MET A 1 5.93 -33.26 -1.96
C MET A 1 6.60 -31.92 -2.19
N VAL A 2 6.19 -31.17 -3.22
CA VAL A 2 6.70 -29.81 -3.44
C VAL A 2 5.84 -28.87 -2.60
N TYR A 3 6.40 -28.30 -1.53
CA TYR A 3 5.71 -27.25 -0.78
C TYR A 3 5.56 -26.03 -1.70
N LYS A 4 4.31 -25.70 -2.08
CA LYS A 4 4.02 -24.43 -2.77
C LYS A 4 4.35 -23.30 -1.79
N GLN A 5 5.42 -22.57 -2.06
CA GLN A 5 5.77 -21.37 -1.31
C GLN A 5 4.65 -20.34 -1.46
N LYS A 6 3.93 -20.07 -0.36
CA LYS A 6 2.88 -19.05 -0.35
C LYS A 6 3.51 -17.67 -0.33
N VAL A 7 2.90 -16.71 -1.04
CA VAL A 7 3.27 -15.29 -0.93
C VAL A 7 2.97 -14.78 0.48
N PRO A 8 3.68 -13.74 1.00
CA PRO A 8 3.49 -13.26 2.37
C PRO A 8 2.03 -12.92 2.71
N GLY A 9 1.35 -12.16 1.84
CA GLY A 9 -0.07 -11.80 1.95
C GLY A 9 -1.01 -12.80 1.27
N TYR A 10 -0.82 -14.11 1.44
CA TYR A 10 -1.66 -15.12 0.79
C TYR A 10 -3.13 -15.08 1.24
N ALA A 11 -3.41 -14.59 2.45
CA ALA A 11 -4.76 -14.30 2.93
C ALA A 11 -4.88 -12.80 3.28
N VAL A 12 -6.02 -12.20 2.93
CA VAL A 12 -6.30 -10.77 3.16
C VAL A 12 -7.77 -10.64 3.55
N SER A 13 -8.05 -9.86 4.59
CA SER A 13 -9.39 -9.41 4.96
C SER A 13 -9.46 -7.89 4.76
N PHE A 14 -10.54 -7.39 4.16
CA PHE A 14 -10.66 -5.97 3.84
C PHE A 14 -12.12 -5.53 3.75
N SER A 15 -12.39 -4.23 3.98
CA SER A 15 -13.71 -3.63 3.70
C SER A 15 -13.90 -3.51 2.19
N SER A 16 -15.09 -3.82 1.68
CA SER A 16 -15.35 -3.80 0.24
C SER A 16 -16.85 -3.68 -0.09
N TYR A 17 -17.14 -3.77 -1.37
CA TYR A 17 -18.46 -3.61 -1.98
C TYR A 17 -18.70 -4.75 -2.98
N ALA A 18 -19.97 -5.04 -3.28
CA ALA A 18 -20.33 -6.11 -4.22
C ALA A 18 -19.69 -5.88 -5.60
N GLY A 19 -19.00 -6.91 -6.13
CA GLY A 19 -18.31 -6.86 -7.41
C GLY A 19 -16.91 -6.22 -7.39
N THR A 20 -16.49 -5.64 -6.26
CA THR A 20 -15.16 -5.04 -6.12
C THR A 20 -14.16 -6.07 -5.59
N LEU A 21 -13.08 -6.32 -6.34
CA LEU A 21 -12.03 -7.28 -5.96
C LEU A 21 -10.94 -6.69 -5.04
N ALA A 22 -11.11 -5.44 -4.63
CA ALA A 22 -10.21 -4.65 -3.81
C ALA A 22 -11.01 -3.89 -2.74
N SER A 23 -10.31 -3.30 -1.78
CA SER A 23 -10.92 -2.24 -0.98
C SER A 23 -10.92 -0.94 -1.77
N ILE A 24 -11.95 -0.12 -1.58
CA ILE A 24 -12.06 1.22 -2.18
C ILE A 24 -12.44 2.29 -1.14
N ASP A 25 -12.64 1.88 0.12
CA ASP A 25 -12.35 2.75 1.28
C ASP A 25 -10.86 2.63 1.66
N ASP A 26 -10.29 1.47 1.34
CA ASP A 26 -8.96 0.97 1.67
C ASP A 26 -8.71 0.82 3.18
N PHE A 27 -9.22 -0.30 3.71
CA PHE A 27 -8.81 -0.87 5.00
C PHE A 27 -8.53 -2.37 4.84
N LEU A 28 -7.27 -2.79 5.01
CA LEU A 28 -6.83 -4.15 4.73
C LEU A 28 -5.97 -4.73 5.87
N LEU A 29 -6.19 -6.00 6.18
CA LEU A 29 -5.35 -6.82 7.06
C LEU A 29 -4.82 -8.00 6.26
N ALA A 30 -3.50 -8.18 6.21
CA ALA A 30 -2.85 -9.25 5.46
C ALA A 30 -2.21 -10.30 6.38
N SER A 31 -2.15 -11.55 5.93
CA SER A 31 -1.47 -12.66 6.62
C SER A 31 0.03 -12.43 6.86
N SER A 32 0.63 -11.45 6.18
CA SER A 32 1.99 -10.99 6.44
C SER A 32 2.13 -10.18 7.74
N GLY A 33 1.04 -9.99 8.49
CA GLY A 33 1.00 -9.17 9.70
C GLY A 33 1.01 -7.66 9.41
N LEU A 34 0.64 -7.26 8.19
CA LEU A 34 0.52 -5.86 7.80
C LEU A 34 -0.93 -5.39 7.88
N ALA A 35 -1.14 -4.21 8.46
CA ALA A 35 -2.37 -3.45 8.34
C ALA A 35 -2.14 -2.24 7.43
N ILE A 36 -3.05 -2.04 6.49
CA ILE A 36 -2.94 -1.02 5.44
C ILE A 36 -4.21 -0.19 5.42
N ILE A 37 -4.05 1.13 5.46
CA ILE A 37 -5.14 2.09 5.29
C ILE A 37 -4.66 3.27 4.44
N GLU A 38 -5.58 3.97 3.82
CA GLU A 38 -5.29 5.23 3.16
C GLU A 38 -6.38 6.27 3.37
N THR A 39 -6.02 7.53 3.08
CA THR A 39 -7.00 8.58 2.82
C THR A 39 -6.60 9.30 1.53
N THR A 40 -7.59 9.57 0.68
CA THR A 40 -7.37 10.24 -0.61
C THR A 40 -6.90 11.66 -0.42
N ILE A 41 -5.85 12.05 -1.13
CA ILE A 41 -5.37 13.43 -1.23
C ILE A 41 -5.77 14.04 -2.57
N GLY A 42 -6.38 15.22 -2.51
CA GLY A 42 -6.83 15.94 -3.70
C GLY A 42 -5.67 16.54 -4.50
N ILE A 43 -5.68 16.38 -5.83
CA ILE A 43 -4.72 17.02 -6.72
C ILE A 43 -5.36 18.26 -7.35
N TYR A 44 -5.06 19.42 -6.79
CA TYR A 44 -5.59 20.70 -7.27
C TYR A 44 -4.80 21.29 -8.43
N ASN A 45 -3.51 20.96 -8.54
CA ASN A 45 -2.69 21.37 -9.69
C ASN A 45 -2.98 20.47 -10.90
N LYS A 46 -3.95 20.90 -11.73
CA LYS A 46 -4.39 20.14 -12.91
C LYS A 46 -3.30 19.90 -13.96
N SER A 47 -2.22 20.69 -13.96
CA SER A 47 -1.11 20.48 -14.90
C SER A 47 -0.41 19.13 -14.71
N LEU A 48 -0.49 18.56 -13.50
CA LEU A 48 0.09 17.25 -13.17
C LEU A 48 -0.58 16.10 -13.93
N TYR A 49 -1.83 16.25 -14.38
CA TYR A 49 -2.50 15.20 -15.15
C TYR A 49 -1.89 14.95 -16.53
N LYS A 50 -1.07 15.88 -17.05
CA LYS A 50 -0.36 15.70 -18.33
C LYS A 50 0.59 14.50 -18.34
N VAL A 51 1.02 14.03 -17.16
CA VAL A 51 1.94 12.88 -17.03
C VAL A 51 1.22 11.54 -16.80
N VAL A 52 -0.11 11.56 -16.62
CA VAL A 52 -0.93 10.35 -16.49
C VAL A 52 -1.14 9.77 -17.89
N ARG A 53 -0.80 8.51 -18.08
CA ARG A 53 -0.83 7.84 -19.39
C ARG A 53 -1.10 6.34 -19.23
N SER A 54 -1.53 5.70 -20.31
CA SER A 54 -1.87 4.27 -20.30
C SER A 54 -0.64 3.35 -20.37
N ASP A 55 0.47 3.82 -20.95
CA ASP A 55 1.70 3.07 -21.10
C ASP A 55 2.61 3.18 -19.86
N GLY A 56 3.18 2.04 -19.44
CA GLY A 56 4.19 2.02 -18.36
C GLY A 56 3.67 2.41 -16.97
N GLN A 57 2.35 2.49 -16.77
CA GLN A 57 1.70 2.81 -15.51
C GLN A 57 0.70 1.73 -15.12
N LEU A 58 0.50 1.52 -13.82
CA LEU A 58 -0.52 0.61 -13.28
C LEU A 58 -1.46 1.37 -12.38
N HIS A 59 -2.76 1.15 -12.53
CA HIS A 59 -3.76 1.80 -11.69
C HIS A 59 -3.53 1.47 -10.20
N CYS A 60 -3.85 2.42 -9.32
CA CYS A 60 -3.66 2.33 -7.86
C CYS A 60 -4.16 1.00 -7.26
N TRP A 61 -5.40 0.60 -7.56
CA TRP A 61 -5.99 -0.65 -7.04
C TRP A 61 -5.15 -1.91 -7.37
N ILE A 62 -4.58 -2.01 -8.58
CA ILE A 62 -3.70 -3.12 -8.97
C ILE A 62 -2.42 -3.09 -8.15
N ARG A 63 -1.81 -1.90 -8.01
CA ARG A 63 -0.58 -1.71 -7.23
C ARG A 63 -0.78 -2.03 -5.75
N SER A 64 -1.93 -1.64 -5.18
CA SER A 64 -2.30 -1.96 -3.79
C SER A 64 -2.43 -3.46 -3.57
N ILE A 65 -3.11 -4.20 -4.47
CA ILE A 65 -3.21 -5.66 -4.39
C ILE A 65 -1.81 -6.29 -4.48
N ILE A 66 -1.00 -5.91 -5.47
CA ILE A 66 0.34 -6.50 -5.66
C ILE A 66 1.24 -6.24 -4.44
N ALA A 67 1.25 -5.00 -3.93
CA ALA A 67 2.03 -4.66 -2.74
C ALA A 67 1.57 -5.45 -1.52
N THR A 68 0.27 -5.57 -1.30
CA THR A 68 -0.32 -6.30 -0.16
C THR A 68 -0.01 -7.80 -0.23
N ARG A 69 -0.05 -8.40 -1.43
CA ARG A 69 0.26 -9.83 -1.61
C ARG A 69 1.75 -10.13 -1.40
N LEU A 70 2.65 -9.26 -1.88
CA LEU A 70 4.08 -9.55 -1.95
C LEU A 70 4.90 -9.00 -0.76
N ALA A 71 4.40 -8.02 -0.03
CA ALA A 71 5.15 -7.39 1.05
C ALA A 71 5.09 -8.19 2.35
N ASN A 72 6.27 -8.40 2.93
CA ASN A 72 6.44 -8.94 4.28
C ASN A 72 6.71 -7.86 5.33
N THR A 73 7.10 -6.66 4.92
CA THR A 73 7.31 -5.50 5.82
C THR A 73 6.64 -4.25 5.28
N ALA A 74 6.31 -3.30 6.16
CA ALA A 74 5.74 -2.02 5.78
C ALA A 74 6.63 -1.27 4.75
N LYS A 75 7.95 -1.25 4.99
CA LYS A 75 8.92 -0.68 4.04
C LYS A 75 8.87 -1.36 2.67
N GLN A 76 8.76 -2.69 2.64
CA GLN A 76 8.67 -3.43 1.38
C GLN A 76 7.39 -3.09 0.64
N TRP A 77 6.25 -2.97 1.34
CA TRP A 77 4.99 -2.54 0.76
C TRP A 77 5.16 -1.20 0.04
N MET A 78 5.75 -0.20 0.71
CA MET A 78 6.04 1.12 0.14
C MET A 78 6.97 1.09 -1.08
N ARG A 79 7.89 0.11 -1.16
CA ARG A 79 8.77 -0.05 -2.33
C ARG A 79 8.06 -0.70 -3.50
N ILE A 80 7.16 -1.65 -3.25
CA ILE A 80 6.41 -2.35 -4.29
C ILE A 80 5.31 -1.44 -4.85
N PHE A 81 4.51 -0.82 -3.98
CA PHE A 81 3.42 0.08 -4.38
C PHE A 81 3.91 1.29 -5.21
N ALA A 82 5.13 1.75 -4.93
CA ALA A 82 5.77 2.87 -5.62
C ALA A 82 6.08 2.60 -7.11
N ARG A 83 6.15 1.35 -7.53
CA ARG A 83 6.47 1.00 -8.92
C ARG A 83 5.28 1.30 -9.82
N TYR A 84 5.55 1.79 -11.03
CA TYR A 84 4.53 2.06 -12.05
C TYR A 84 3.43 3.01 -11.58
N ASN A 85 3.77 4.03 -10.78
CA ASN A 85 2.85 5.06 -10.31
C ASN A 85 2.03 5.65 -11.47
N SER A 86 0.71 5.55 -11.37
CA SER A 86 -0.24 6.07 -12.36
C SER A 86 -0.63 7.53 -12.13
N GLY A 87 -0.41 8.10 -10.95
CA GLY A 87 -1.00 9.38 -10.58
C GLY A 87 -2.53 9.34 -10.52
N THR A 88 -3.12 8.16 -10.38
CA THR A 88 -4.57 7.96 -10.23
C THR A 88 -4.86 7.43 -8.83
N TYR A 89 -6.00 7.82 -8.25
CA TYR A 89 -6.37 7.55 -6.86
C TYR A 89 -5.19 7.85 -5.91
N ASN A 90 -4.91 9.15 -5.82
CA ASN A 90 -3.74 9.70 -5.15
C ASN A 90 -4.02 9.80 -3.66
N ASN A 91 -3.26 9.06 -2.86
CA ASN A 91 -3.58 8.82 -1.46
C ASN A 91 -2.35 9.01 -0.57
N GLN A 92 -2.60 9.26 0.71
CA GLN A 92 -1.65 9.00 1.78
C GLN A 92 -1.89 7.58 2.31
N TRP A 93 -0.97 6.66 2.03
CA TRP A 93 -0.99 5.29 2.53
C TRP A 93 -0.24 5.20 3.85
N ILE A 94 -0.86 4.52 4.81
CA ILE A 94 -0.27 4.17 6.11
C ILE A 94 -0.20 2.65 6.19
N VAL A 95 0.99 2.12 6.42
CA VAL A 95 1.20 0.67 6.60
C VAL A 95 1.84 0.43 7.97
N VAL A 96 1.14 -0.34 8.79
CA VAL A 96 1.60 -0.78 10.11
C VAL A 96 2.07 -2.22 10.02
N ASP A 97 3.25 -2.50 10.56
CA ASP A 97 3.79 -3.84 10.69
C ASP A 97 3.54 -4.35 12.12
N TYR A 98 2.42 -5.05 12.32
CA TYR A 98 2.04 -5.58 13.64
C TYR A 98 3.01 -6.62 14.19
N LYS A 99 3.88 -7.21 13.34
CA LYS A 99 4.91 -8.14 13.82
C LYS A 99 5.94 -7.46 14.72
N LEU A 100 6.04 -6.12 14.63
CA LEU A 100 6.95 -5.32 15.43
C LEU A 100 6.28 -4.71 16.66
N PHE A 101 4.98 -4.95 16.86
CA PHE A 101 4.23 -4.43 18.00
C PHE A 101 4.13 -5.50 19.10
N GLU A 102 4.65 -5.16 20.27
CA GLU A 102 4.53 -5.98 21.48
C GLU A 102 3.67 -5.26 22.53
N PRO A 103 2.51 -5.80 22.92
CA PRO A 103 1.66 -5.18 23.92
C PRO A 103 2.41 -4.96 25.24
N ARG A 104 2.24 -3.77 25.84
CA ARG A 104 2.84 -3.34 27.12
C ARG A 104 4.36 -3.12 27.09
N ASN A 105 4.99 -3.17 25.92
CA ASN A 105 6.39 -2.78 25.73
C ASN A 105 6.47 -1.42 25.01
N GLU A 106 7.65 -0.80 25.06
CA GLU A 106 7.94 0.41 24.28
C GLU A 106 7.82 0.12 22.79
N LEU A 107 7.36 1.12 22.02
CA LEU A 107 7.29 0.97 20.57
C LEU A 107 8.70 0.94 19.98
N PRO A 108 8.96 0.09 18.97
CA PRO A 108 10.22 0.13 18.25
C PRO A 108 10.40 1.51 17.59
N THR A 109 11.65 1.99 17.60
CA THR A 109 11.98 3.32 17.08
C THR A 109 11.94 3.40 15.55
N LYS A 110 11.86 2.26 14.84
CA LYS A 110 11.89 2.18 13.38
C LYS A 110 10.95 1.10 12.86
N ASN A 111 10.52 1.27 11.62
CA ASN A 111 9.81 0.28 10.79
C ASN A 111 8.40 -0.15 11.22
N LEU A 112 7.93 0.13 12.43
CA LEU A 112 6.56 -0.18 12.86
C LEU A 112 5.52 0.43 11.93
N LEU A 113 5.73 1.67 11.51
CA LEU A 113 4.80 2.43 10.69
C LEU A 113 5.54 3.12 9.56
N TRP A 114 4.97 3.04 8.36
CA TRP A 114 5.43 3.78 7.19
C TRP A 114 4.30 4.60 6.60
N VAL A 115 4.62 5.81 6.14
CA VAL A 115 3.69 6.69 5.41
C VAL A 115 4.24 6.95 4.01
N LEU A 116 3.38 6.85 3.00
CA LEU A 116 3.69 7.17 1.61
C LEU A 116 2.57 8.02 1.03
N GLU A 117 2.95 9.14 0.42
CA GLU A 117 2.02 9.98 -0.34
C GLU A 117 2.31 9.85 -1.83
N GLN A 118 1.26 9.68 -2.61
CA GLN A 118 1.33 9.63 -4.06
C GLN A 118 0.64 10.83 -4.69
N ILE A 119 1.31 11.44 -5.66
CA ILE A 119 0.71 12.37 -6.62
C ILE A 119 1.08 11.93 -8.05
N PRO A 120 0.52 12.52 -9.11
CA PRO A 120 1.05 12.29 -10.46
C PRO A 120 2.52 12.71 -10.52
N TYR A 121 3.35 11.88 -11.15
CA TYR A 121 4.81 12.03 -11.28
C TYR A 121 5.66 11.76 -10.02
N ALA A 122 5.14 11.91 -8.80
CA ALA A 122 5.96 11.80 -7.58
C ALA A 122 5.38 10.89 -6.48
N LEU A 123 6.29 10.39 -5.65
CA LEU A 123 5.99 9.61 -4.45
C LEU A 123 6.86 10.12 -3.32
N PHE A 124 6.24 10.56 -2.23
CA PHE A 124 6.93 11.05 -1.04
C PHE A 124 6.86 10.01 0.06
N LYS A 125 7.96 9.79 0.78
CA LYS A 125 8.06 8.80 1.85
C LYS A 125 8.61 9.49 3.09
N ASN A 126 7.85 9.47 4.18
CA ASN A 126 8.38 9.86 5.48
C ASN A 126 8.96 8.64 6.19
N MET A 127 10.22 8.75 6.60
CA MET A 127 10.99 7.73 7.28
C MET A 127 11.12 8.12 8.76
N ASN A 128 10.61 7.27 9.66
CA ASN A 128 10.99 7.28 11.08
C ASN A 128 12.02 6.16 11.31
#